data_AF-A0A1F5VEP6-F1
#
_entry.id   AF-A0A1F5VEP6-F1
#
_cell.length_a   1.000
_cell.length_b   1.000
_cell.length_c   1.000
_cell.angle_alpha   90.00
_cell.angle_beta   90.00
_cell.angle_gamma   90.00
#
_symmetry.space_group_name_H-M   'P 1'
#
loop_
_entity.id
_entity.type
_entity.pdbx_description
1 polymer ?
#
loop_
_entity_poly.entity_id
_entity_poly.type
_entity_poly.pdbx_seq_one_letter_code
_entity_poly.pdbx_strand_id
1 'polypeptide(L)'
;MANQTITGPIISLSEVIKSREPKSLTEQRLISLLTKRFGDLQIIWNPKAFREGLNNPELPSNILKKLDSLLLLAETIDWKISKPLKDELDSTVEDIETFNPSFRMRLKKASEEFRAGKFIALEALEKKFGLTKKH
;
A
#
# COMPACT_ATOMS: atom_id res chain seq x y z
N MET A 1 -5.36 -10.37 34.58
CA MET A 1 -5.27 -10.55 33.11
C MET A 1 -4.36 -9.45 32.59
N ALA A 2 -3.17 -9.82 32.09
CA ALA A 2 -2.19 -8.84 31.64
C ALA A 2 -2.55 -8.38 30.22
N ASN A 3 -2.90 -7.11 30.08
CA ASN A 3 -2.94 -6.46 28.77
C ASN A 3 -1.50 -6.42 28.25
N GLN A 4 -1.16 -7.36 27.37
CA GLN A 4 0.05 -7.26 26.57
C GLN A 4 -0.21 -6.20 25.50
N THR A 5 -0.02 -4.93 25.87
CA THR A 5 0.14 -3.85 24.90
C THR A 5 1.39 -4.19 24.10
N ILE A 6 1.20 -4.60 22.85
CA ILE A 6 2.31 -4.73 21.91
C ILE A 6 2.79 -3.30 21.62
N THR A 7 3.75 -2.84 22.41
CA THR A 7 4.42 -1.54 22.28
C THR A 7 5.44 -1.60 21.14
N GLY A 8 4.95 -1.72 19.91
CA GLY A 8 5.78 -1.39 18.74
C GLY A 8 5.94 0.13 18.66
N PRO A 9 7.10 0.67 18.24
CA PRO A 9 7.20 2.08 17.93
C PRO A 9 6.26 2.41 16.77
N ILE A 10 5.25 3.23 17.04
CA ILE A 10 4.39 3.82 16.02
C ILE A 10 5.25 4.80 15.23
N ILE A 11 5.31 4.61 13.92
CA ILE A 11 6.05 5.51 13.04
C ILE A 11 5.02 6.38 12.32
N SER A 12 4.94 7.66 12.70
CA SER A 12 4.02 8.59 12.05
C SER A 12 4.47 8.88 10.62
N LEU A 13 3.52 8.89 9.69
CA LEU A 13 3.80 9.30 8.31
C LEU A 13 4.28 10.75 8.25
N SER A 14 3.71 11.61 9.09
CA SER A 14 4.12 13.00 9.21
C SER A 14 5.58 13.14 9.65
N GLU A 15 6.03 12.28 10.58
CA GLU A 15 7.42 12.23 11.02
C GLU A 15 8.34 11.74 9.90
N VAL A 16 7.98 10.68 9.17
CA VAL A 16 8.76 10.19 8.03
C VAL A 16 8.95 11.28 6.97
N ILE A 17 7.90 12.01 6.63
CA ILE A 17 7.94 13.07 5.61
C ILE A 17 8.81 14.24 6.07
N LYS A 18 8.69 14.65 7.34
CA LYS A 18 9.38 15.82 7.91
C LYS A 18 10.77 15.51 8.50
N SER A 19 11.14 14.25 8.60
CA SER A 19 12.36 13.82 9.28
C SER A 19 13.62 14.41 8.65
N ARG A 20 14.50 14.89 9.53
CA ARG A 20 15.88 15.30 9.21
C ARG A 20 16.90 14.17 9.46
N GLU A 21 16.48 13.08 10.11
CA GLU A 21 17.28 11.83 10.09
C GLU A 21 17.44 11.37 8.64
N PRO A 22 18.37 10.43 8.33
CA PRO A 22 18.38 9.82 7.02
C PRO A 22 16.98 9.25 6.75
N LYS A 23 16.21 9.91 5.87
CA LYS A 23 14.81 9.56 5.57
C LYS A 23 14.65 8.06 5.34
N SER A 24 15.70 7.43 4.80
CA SER A 24 15.81 6.00 4.58
C SER A 24 15.58 5.13 5.82
N LEU A 25 16.06 5.49 7.02
CA LEU A 25 15.95 4.64 8.21
C LEU A 25 14.52 4.64 8.78
N THR A 26 13.93 5.82 8.98
CA THR A 26 12.56 5.96 9.47
C THR A 26 11.56 5.34 8.48
N GLU A 27 11.77 5.60 7.19
CA GLU A 27 10.97 5.04 6.11
C GLU A 27 11.09 3.50 6.01
N GLN A 28 12.31 2.95 6.13
CA GLN A 28 12.51 1.50 6.14
C GLN A 28 11.77 0.84 7.31
N ARG A 29 11.80 1.44 8.49
CA ARG A 29 11.09 0.91 9.66
C ARG A 29 9.58 0.94 9.45
N LEU A 30 9.05 2.04 8.90
CA LEU A 30 7.62 2.13 8.56
C LEU A 30 7.22 1.04 7.57
N ILE A 31 7.95 0.92 6.47
CA ILE A 31 7.67 -0.08 5.44
C ILE A 31 7.74 -1.50 6.02
N SER A 32 8.70 -1.78 6.90
CA SER A 32 8.83 -3.09 7.54
C SER A 32 7.65 -3.40 8.45
N LEU A 33 7.19 -2.42 9.24
CA LEU A 33 6.02 -2.55 10.09
C LEU A 33 4.75 -2.81 9.26
N LEU A 34 4.52 -1.97 8.24
CA LEU A 34 3.35 -2.10 7.36
C LEU A 34 3.36 -3.42 6.60
N THR A 35 4.51 -3.85 6.07
CA THR A 35 4.63 -5.13 5.36
C THR A 35 4.22 -6.30 6.24
N LYS A 36 4.62 -6.30 7.51
CA LYS A 36 4.22 -7.34 8.46
C LYS A 36 2.70 -7.31 8.70
N ARG A 37 2.19 -6.15 9.11
CA ARG A 37 0.79 -6.00 9.53
C ARG A 37 -0.19 -6.17 8.38
N PHE A 38 0.13 -5.69 7.18
CA PHE A 38 -0.69 -5.89 5.98
C PHE A 38 -0.65 -7.35 5.51
N GLY A 39 0.47 -8.05 5.73
CA GLY A 39 0.52 -9.51 5.56
C GLY A 39 -0.47 -10.23 6.47
N ASP A 40 -0.47 -9.90 7.77
CA ASP A 40 -1.40 -10.47 8.75
C ASP A 40 -2.87 -10.17 8.39
N LEU A 41 -3.13 -8.97 7.85
CA LEU A 41 -4.45 -8.53 7.42
C LEU A 41 -4.84 -9.02 6.03
N GLN A 42 -3.95 -9.66 5.26
CA GLN A 42 -4.18 -9.99 3.84
C GLN A 42 -4.59 -8.76 3.00
N ILE A 43 -3.88 -7.65 3.19
CA ILE A 43 -3.98 -6.43 2.36
C ILE A 43 -2.94 -6.55 1.24
N ILE A 44 -3.34 -6.21 0.01
CA ILE A 44 -2.41 -6.22 -1.12
C ILE A 44 -1.51 -4.98 -0.99
N TRP A 45 -0.20 -5.20 -0.97
CA TRP A 45 0.78 -4.15 -0.66
C TRP A 45 1.98 -4.23 -1.59
N ASN A 46 2.37 -3.09 -2.14
CA ASN A 46 3.58 -2.92 -2.93
C ASN A 46 4.50 -1.89 -2.28
N PRO A 47 5.46 -2.34 -1.45
CA PRO A 47 6.33 -1.44 -0.67
C PRO A 47 7.13 -0.47 -1.55
N LYS A 48 7.51 -0.89 -2.76
CA LYS A 48 8.22 -0.02 -3.71
C LYS A 48 7.29 1.04 -4.26
N ALA A 49 6.07 0.67 -4.64
CA ALA A 49 5.11 1.63 -5.17
C ALA A 49 4.69 2.66 -4.13
N PHE A 50 4.47 2.21 -2.90
CA PHE A 50 4.12 3.07 -1.78
C PHE A 50 5.21 4.11 -1.49
N ARG A 51 6.48 3.67 -1.41
CA ARG A 51 7.64 4.57 -1.27
C ARG A 51 7.68 5.62 -2.38
N GLU A 52 7.51 5.22 -3.64
CA GLU A 52 7.53 6.16 -4.76
C GLU A 52 6.32 7.12 -4.71
N GLY A 53 5.15 6.65 -4.27
CA GLY A 53 3.97 7.46 -4.02
C GLY A 53 4.20 8.53 -2.95
N LEU A 54 4.78 8.16 -1.80
CA LEU A 54 5.12 9.10 -0.72
C LEU A 54 6.10 10.21 -1.14
N ASN A 55 6.96 9.92 -2.12
CA ASN A 55 7.92 10.89 -2.65
C ASN A 55 7.34 11.75 -3.79
N ASN A 56 6.11 11.49 -4.24
CA ASN A 56 5.48 12.26 -5.30
C ASN A 56 4.89 13.58 -4.73
N PRO A 57 5.32 14.76 -5.22
CA PRO A 57 4.78 16.06 -4.78
C PRO A 57 3.30 16.28 -5.16
N GLU A 58 2.77 15.53 -6.13
CA GLU A 58 1.35 15.59 -6.51
C GLU A 58 0.44 14.78 -5.57
N LEU A 59 1.00 13.99 -4.64
CA LEU A 59 0.21 13.19 -3.71
C LEU A 59 -0.62 14.11 -2.78
N PRO A 60 -1.96 14.01 -2.79
CA PRO A 60 -2.81 14.87 -1.98
C PRO A 60 -2.62 14.66 -0.47
N SER A 61 -2.49 15.77 0.27
CA SER A 61 -2.25 15.74 1.72
C SER A 61 -3.39 15.12 2.54
N ASN A 62 -4.62 15.10 2.00
CA ASN A 62 -5.77 14.45 2.62
C ASN A 62 -5.64 12.92 2.63
N ILE A 63 -5.07 12.32 1.58
CA ILE A 63 -4.84 10.87 1.52
C ILE A 63 -3.81 10.47 2.59
N LEU A 64 -2.75 11.25 2.73
CA LEU A 64 -1.75 11.06 3.78
C LEU A 64 -2.34 11.18 5.19
N LYS A 65 -3.15 12.21 5.45
CA LYS A 65 -3.85 12.38 6.73
C LYS A 65 -4.81 11.24 7.03
N LYS A 66 -5.53 10.76 6.01
CA LYS A 66 -6.43 9.62 6.12
C LYS A 66 -5.64 8.38 6.52
N LEU A 67 -4.55 8.05 5.81
CA LEU A 67 -3.72 6.90 6.15
C LEU A 67 -3.16 6.99 7.58
N ASP A 68 -2.61 8.14 7.98
CA ASP A 68 -2.07 8.35 9.33
C ASP A 68 -3.15 8.11 10.41
N SER A 69 -4.39 8.56 10.15
CA SER A 69 -5.53 8.34 11.04
C SER A 69 -5.95 6.88 11.13
N LEU A 70 -5.97 6.16 10.00
CA LEU A 70 -6.31 4.75 9.94
C LEU A 70 -5.26 3.88 10.65
N LEU A 71 -3.97 4.19 10.46
CA LEU A 71 -2.87 3.52 11.15
C LEU A 71 -2.93 3.75 12.66
N LEU A 72 -3.21 4.98 13.09
CA LEU A 72 -3.39 5.28 14.51
C LEU A 72 -4.57 4.49 15.09
N LEU A 73 -5.71 4.50 14.40
CA LEU A 73 -6.89 3.74 14.84
C LEU A 73 -6.58 2.23 14.92
N ALA A 74 -5.96 1.67 13.89
CA ALA A 74 -5.53 0.27 13.87
C ALA A 74 -4.65 -0.06 15.07
N GLU A 75 -3.69 0.81 15.43
CA GLU A 75 -2.86 0.59 16.62
C GLU A 75 -3.64 0.70 17.93
N THR A 76 -4.59 1.63 18.06
CA THR A 76 -5.40 1.72 19.28
C THR A 76 -6.20 0.44 19.57
N ILE A 77 -6.51 -0.34 18.54
CA ILE A 77 -7.22 -1.62 18.64
C ILE A 77 -6.31 -2.83 18.39
N ASP A 78 -4.99 -2.66 18.49
CA ASP A 78 -3.98 -3.71 18.30
C ASP A 78 -4.18 -4.51 17.01
N TRP A 79 -4.47 -3.80 15.92
CA TRP A 79 -4.72 -4.34 14.59
C TRP A 79 -5.89 -5.32 14.47
N LYS A 80 -6.74 -5.44 15.51
CA LYS A 80 -7.99 -6.22 15.48
C LYS A 80 -9.10 -5.41 14.82
N ILE A 81 -8.85 -5.04 13.56
CA ILE A 81 -9.70 -4.12 12.80
C ILE A 81 -10.89 -4.85 12.18
N SER A 82 -12.03 -4.15 12.06
CA SER A 82 -13.21 -4.68 11.37
C SER A 82 -12.98 -4.76 9.85
N LYS A 83 -13.77 -5.57 9.14
CA LYS A 83 -13.69 -5.67 7.68
C LYS A 83 -13.80 -4.30 6.98
N PRO A 84 -14.77 -3.42 7.32
CA PRO A 84 -14.84 -2.10 6.69
C PRO A 84 -13.57 -1.26 6.88
N LEU A 85 -12.97 -1.30 8.08
CA LEU A 85 -11.74 -0.56 8.35
C LEU A 85 -10.54 -1.15 7.59
N LYS A 86 -10.49 -2.48 7.45
CA LYS A 86 -9.50 -3.15 6.61
C LYS A 86 -9.64 -2.72 5.15
N ASP A 87 -10.85 -2.77 4.61
CA ASP A 87 -11.13 -2.41 3.21
C ASP A 87 -10.77 -0.93 2.95
N GLU A 88 -11.04 -0.04 3.92
CA GLU A 88 -10.65 1.36 3.84
C GLU A 88 -9.12 1.58 3.90
N LEU A 89 -8.42 0.80 4.71
CA LEU A 89 -6.96 0.81 4.80
C LEU A 89 -6.32 0.32 3.50
N ASP A 90 -6.82 -0.77 2.93
CA ASP A 90 -6.40 -1.35 1.64
C ASP A 90 -6.57 -0.33 0.51
N SER A 91 -7.76 0.27 0.39
CA SER A 91 -8.05 1.30 -0.62
C SER A 91 -7.18 2.55 -0.46
N THR A 92 -6.93 3.02 0.77
CA THR A 92 -6.11 4.22 1.00
C THR A 92 -4.63 3.97 0.66
N VAL A 93 -4.16 2.74 0.87
CA VAL A 93 -2.83 2.31 0.47
C VAL A 93 -2.71 2.25 -1.05
N GLU A 94 -3.68 1.62 -1.72
CA GLU A 94 -3.74 1.56 -3.17
C GLU A 94 -3.73 2.97 -3.77
N ASP A 95 -4.52 3.89 -3.22
CA ASP A 95 -4.53 5.29 -3.64
C ASP A 95 -3.12 5.88 -3.67
N ILE A 96 -2.34 5.72 -2.59
CA ILE A 96 -0.96 6.23 -2.52
C ILE A 96 -0.05 5.55 -3.55
N GLU A 97 -0.15 4.22 -3.68
CA GLU A 97 0.62 3.47 -4.67
C GLU A 97 0.30 3.92 -6.11
N THR A 98 -0.93 4.35 -6.39
CA THR A 98 -1.31 4.86 -7.71
C THR A 98 -0.68 6.20 -8.07
N PHE A 99 -0.15 6.96 -7.10
CA PHE A 99 0.64 8.16 -7.37
C PHE A 99 2.09 7.85 -7.73
N ASN A 100 2.51 6.58 -7.74
CA ASN A 100 3.79 6.20 -8.31
C ASN A 100 3.84 6.56 -9.82
N PRO A 101 4.78 7.42 -10.28
CA PRO A 101 4.87 7.84 -11.68
C PRO A 101 5.06 6.68 -12.67
N SER A 102 5.88 5.69 -12.33
CA SER A 102 6.12 4.49 -13.14
C SER A 102 4.88 3.61 -13.24
N PHE A 103 4.10 3.52 -12.17
CA PHE A 103 2.83 2.80 -12.16
C PHE A 103 1.75 3.55 -12.95
N ARG A 104 1.62 4.88 -12.78
CA ARG A 104 0.74 5.72 -13.60
C ARG A 104 1.04 5.60 -15.09
N MET A 105 2.31 5.62 -15.48
CA MET A 105 2.70 5.43 -16.88
C MET A 105 2.28 4.07 -17.41
N ARG A 106 2.47 2.99 -16.63
CA ARG A 106 2.04 1.65 -17.01
C ARG A 106 0.52 1.53 -17.10
N LEU A 107 -0.22 2.10 -16.15
CA LEU A 107 -1.69 2.16 -16.17
C LEU A 107 -2.21 2.95 -17.37
N LYS A 108 -1.63 4.12 -17.65
CA LYS A 108 -1.99 4.94 -18.80
C LYS A 108 -1.75 4.17 -20.10
N LYS A 109 -0.59 3.53 -20.23
CA LYS A 109 -0.27 2.69 -21.40
C LYS A 109 -1.24 1.51 -21.53
N ALA A 110 -1.56 0.82 -20.44
CA ALA A 110 -2.53 -0.27 -20.44
C ALA A 110 -3.94 0.21 -20.83
N SER A 111 -4.35 1.40 -20.36
CA SER A 111 -5.62 2.04 -20.73
C SER A 111 -5.66 2.44 -22.21
N GLU A 112 -4.56 2.96 -22.75
CA GLU A 112 -4.41 3.27 -24.18
C GLU A 112 -4.46 1.99 -25.04
N GLU A 113 -3.79 0.91 -24.62
CA GLU A 113 -3.84 -0.39 -25.28
C GLU A 113 -5.26 -0.98 -25.26
N PHE A 114 -5.98 -0.86 -24.13
CA PHE A 114 -7.38 -1.25 -24.01
C PHE A 114 -8.29 -0.47 -24.96
N ARG A 115 -8.16 0.86 -25.00
CA ARG A 115 -8.91 1.73 -25.94
C ARG A 115 -8.59 1.42 -27.40
N ALA A 116 -7.37 0.98 -27.69
CA ALA A 116 -6.95 0.54 -29.02
C ALA A 116 -7.43 -0.88 -29.39
N GLY A 117 -8.25 -1.53 -28.55
CA GLY A 117 -8.78 -2.87 -28.79
C GLY A 117 -7.74 -3.99 -28.65
N LYS A 118 -6.59 -3.71 -28.03
CA LYS A 118 -5.56 -4.72 -27.77
C LYS A 118 -5.92 -5.47 -26.49
N PHE A 119 -6.78 -6.46 -26.64
CA PHE A 119 -7.11 -7.39 -25.56
C PHE A 119 -6.15 -8.56 -25.57
N ILE A 120 -5.64 -8.94 -24.39
CA ILE A 120 -5.02 -10.24 -24.20
C ILE A 120 -6.10 -11.14 -23.61
N ALA A 121 -6.49 -12.18 -24.34
CA ALA A 121 -7.41 -13.19 -23.85
C ALA A 121 -6.88 -13.84 -22.55
N LEU A 122 -7.77 -14.19 -21.63
CA LEU A 122 -7.39 -14.77 -20.34
C LEU A 122 -6.52 -16.02 -20.52
N GLU A 123 -6.83 -16.83 -21.52
CA GLU A 123 -6.10 -18.05 -21.89
C GLU A 123 -4.67 -17.75 -22.34
N ALA A 124 -4.47 -16.63 -23.04
CA ALA A 124 -3.15 -16.18 -23.46
C ALA A 124 -2.32 -15.66 -22.27
N LEU A 125 -2.98 -15.02 -21.31
CA LEU A 125 -2.40 -14.64 -20.01
C LEU A 125 -2.01 -15.88 -19.21
N GLU A 126 -2.92 -16.83 -19.02
CA GLU A 126 -2.69 -18.08 -18.30
C GLU A 126 -1.55 -18.89 -18.91
N LYS A 127 -1.50 -19.00 -20.24
CA LYS A 127 -0.41 -19.68 -20.96
C LYS A 127 0.94 -18.96 -20.78
N LYS A 128 0.95 -17.62 -20.85
CA LYS A 128 2.17 -16.82 -20.66
C LYS A 128 2.74 -16.96 -19.25
N PHE A 129 1.88 -17.09 -18.24
CA PHE A 129 2.26 -17.21 -16.83
C PHE A 129 2.30 -18.64 -16.31
N GLY A 130 2.06 -19.65 -17.17
CA GLY A 130 2.08 -21.06 -16.78
C GLY A 130 0.99 -21.45 -15.78
N LEU A 131 -0.13 -20.71 -15.74
CA LEU A 131 -1.22 -20.87 -14.77
C LEU A 131 -2.26 -21.93 -15.18
N THR A 132 -1.97 -22.76 -16.17
CA THR A 132 -2.89 -23.80 -16.64
C THR A 132 -3.33 -24.70 -15.49
N LYS A 133 -4.63 -24.64 -15.15
CA LYS A 133 -5.27 -25.55 -14.19
C LYS A 133 -5.00 -26.99 -14.63
N LYS A 134 -4.30 -27.75 -13.79
CA LYS A 134 -4.31 -29.21 -13.89
C LYS A 134 -5.72 -29.66 -13.51
N HIS A 135 -6.45 -30.20 -14.48
CA HIS A 135 -7.66 -30.97 -14.26
C HIS A 135 -7.34 -32.25 -13.48
#